data_AF-A0A436QL15-F1
#
_entry.id   AF-A0A436QL15-F1
#
_cell.length_a   1.000
_cell.length_b   1.000
_cell.length_c   1.000
_cell.angle_alpha   90.00
_cell.angle_beta   90.00
_cell.angle_gamma   90.00
#
_symmetry.space_group_name_H-M   'P 1'
#
loop_
_entity.id
_entity.type
_entity.pdbx_description
1 polymer ?
#
loop_
_entity_poly.entity_id
_entity_poly.type
_entity_poly.pdbx_seq_one_letter_code
_entity_poly.pdbx_strand_id
1 'polypeptide(L)' 'MPTPSKRIAAIVPSGKDGWEVHSAAWARQQAGEDIIMLSVGDHDFDTPSETIEACVKA' A
#
# COMPACT_ATOMS: atom_id res chain seq x y z
N MET A 1 21.86 17.37 -1.86
CA MET A 1 21.40 16.14 -1.16
C MET A 1 22.56 15.15 -1.10
N PRO A 2 22.80 14.45 0.01
CA PRO A 2 23.90 13.50 0.11
C PRO A 2 23.69 12.31 -0.82
N THR A 3 24.79 11.74 -1.33
CA THR A 3 24.75 10.55 -2.18
C THR A 3 24.36 9.32 -1.34
N PRO A 4 23.38 8.51 -1.78
CA PRO A 4 23.01 7.27 -1.09
C PRO A 4 24.18 6.29 -0.96
N SER A 5 24.21 5.52 0.14
CA SER A 5 25.18 4.44 0.34
C SER A 5 25.07 3.39 -0.77
N LYS A 6 26.22 2.83 -1.19
CA LYS A 6 26.28 1.74 -2.18
C LYS A 6 25.43 0.52 -1.79
N ARG A 7 25.19 0.30 -0.49
CA ARG A 7 24.38 -0.82 0.01
C ARG A 7 22.89 -0.68 -0.30
N ILE A 8 22.39 0.55 -0.37
CA ILE A 8 20.96 0.81 -0.62
C ILE A 8 20.67 1.12 -2.09
N ALA A 9 21.68 1.54 -2.85
CA ALA A 9 21.52 1.98 -4.24
C ALA A 9 20.85 0.95 -5.17
N ALA A 10 21.01 -0.35 -4.90
CA ALA A 10 20.38 -1.44 -5.67
C ALA A 10 18.95 -1.82 -5.18
N ILE A 11 18.52 -1.29 -4.03
CA ILE A 11 17.18 -1.52 -3.44
C ILE A 11 16.27 -0.33 -3.75
N VAL A 12 16.85 0.84 -4.05
CA VAL A 12 16.07 2.01 -4.46
C VAL A 12 15.33 1.68 -5.77
N PRO A 13 14.00 1.88 -5.82
CA PRO A 13 13.21 1.54 -7.00
C PRO A 13 13.73 2.27 -8.25
N SER A 14 13.85 1.56 -9.36
CA SER A 14 14.34 2.11 -10.64
C SER A 14 13.29 2.13 -11.76
N GLY A 15 12.01 1.95 -11.43
CA GLY A 15 10.93 2.00 -12.42
C GLY A 15 9.58 1.96 -11.73
N LYS A 16 8.67 2.84 -12.18
CA LYS A 16 7.26 3.03 -11.76
C LYS A 16 6.84 2.20 -10.56
N ASP A 17 6.81 2.84 -9.40
CA ASP A 17 6.38 2.22 -8.16
C ASP A 17 4.99 1.62 -8.33
N GLY A 18 4.77 0.41 -7.81
CA GLY A 18 3.43 -0.24 -7.84
C GLY A 18 2.32 0.66 -7.29
N TRP A 19 2.69 1.65 -6.48
CA TRP A 19 1.83 2.74 -5.99
C TRP A 19 1.23 3.62 -7.08
N GLU A 20 1.92 3.87 -8.20
CA GLU A 20 1.36 4.64 -9.32
C GLU A 20 0.18 3.90 -9.95
N VAL A 21 0.33 2.58 -10.17
CA VAL A 21 -0.73 1.72 -10.71
C VAL A 21 -1.90 1.62 -9.74
N HIS A 22 -1.61 1.41 -8.45
CA HIS A 22 -2.62 1.40 -7.39
C HIS A 22 -3.41 2.72 -7.37
N SER A 23 -2.74 3.86 -7.37
CA SER A 23 -3.38 5.18 -7.30
C SER A 23 -4.26 5.46 -8.51
N ALA A 24 -3.81 5.09 -9.71
CA ALA A 24 -4.61 5.23 -10.93
C ALA A 24 -5.84 4.32 -10.93
N ALA A 25 -5.71 3.07 -10.48
CA ALA A 25 -6.84 2.14 -10.34
C ALA A 25 -7.85 2.64 -9.30
N TRP A 26 -7.37 3.17 -8.18
CA TRP A 26 -8.21 3.73 -7.12
C TRP A 26 -9.02 4.95 -7.59
N ALA A 27 -8.41 5.85 -8.37
CA ALA A 27 -9.12 6.99 -8.96
C ALA A 27 -10.27 6.57 -9.89
N ARG A 28 -10.05 5.53 -10.70
CA ARG A 28 -11.08 4.95 -11.60
C ARG A 28 -12.20 4.28 -10.82
N GLN A 29 -11.86 3.52 -9.78
CA GLN A 29 -12.85 2.92 -8.89
C GLN A 29 -13.73 3.98 -8.21
N GLN A 30 -13.14 5.07 -7.70
CA GLN A 30 -13.90 6.19 -7.13
C GLN A 30 -14.76 6.94 -8.14
N ALA A 31 -14.38 6.92 -9.42
CA ALA A 31 -15.19 7.44 -10.52
C ALA A 31 -16.36 6.51 -10.91
N GLY A 32 -16.50 5.35 -10.27
CA GLY A 32 -17.58 4.38 -10.50
C GLY A 32 -17.29 3.35 -11.59
N GLU A 33 -16.03 3.22 -12.04
CA GLU A 33 -15.65 2.15 -12.96
C GLU A 33 -15.60 0.79 -12.24
N ASP A 34 -15.97 -0.27 -12.95
CA ASP A 34 -15.87 -1.64 -12.46
C ASP A 34 -14.40 -2.10 -12.45
N ILE A 35 -13.79 -2.08 -11.26
CA ILE A 35 -12.37 -2.36 -11.03
C ILE A 35 -12.23 -3.45 -9.97
N ILE A 36 -11.53 -4.53 -10.33
CA ILE A 36 -11.07 -5.55 -9.39
C ILE A 36 -9.68 -5.14 -8.89
N MET A 37 -9.59 -4.76 -7.60
CA MET A 37 -8.34 -4.26 -7.00
C MET A 37 -7.46 -5.41 -6.52
N LEU A 38 -6.36 -5.68 -7.23
CA LEU A 38 -5.36 -6.72 -6.90
C LEU A 38 -3.96 -6.15 -6.63
N SER A 39 -3.86 -4.86 -6.28
CA SER A 39 -2.58 -4.17 -6.09
C SER A 39 -2.16 -4.04 -4.63
N VAL A 40 -3.06 -4.31 -3.68
CA VAL A 40 -2.79 -4.31 -2.23
C VAL A 40 -2.56 -5.76 -1.79
N GLY A 41 -1.50 -5.98 -1.02
CA GLY A 41 -1.13 -7.32 -0.51
C GLY A 41 -1.82 -7.71 0.80
N ASP A 42 -2.42 -6.74 1.49
CA ASP A 42 -3.19 -6.96 2.71
C ASP A 42 -4.63 -7.37 2.41
N HIS A 43 -5.26 -8.05 3.37
CA HIS A 43 -6.66 -8.42 3.29
C HIS A 43 -7.59 -7.20 3.49
N ASP A 44 -8.82 -7.33 3.02
CA ASP A 44 -9.89 -6.34 3.13
C ASP A 44 -10.73 -6.47 4.41
N PHE A 45 -10.54 -7.54 5.19
CA PHE A 45 -11.23 -7.70 6.47
C PHE A 45 -10.61 -6.81 7.56
N ASP A 46 -11.47 -6.29 8.43
CA ASP A 46 -11.02 -5.54 9.60
C ASP A 46 -10.29 -6.44 10.61
N THR A 47 -9.40 -5.82 11.38
CA THR A 47 -8.83 -6.45 12.58
C THR A 47 -9.96 -6.86 13.53
N PRO A 48 -9.93 -8.08 14.12
CA PRO A 48 -10.96 -8.52 15.05
C PRO A 48 -11.17 -7.55 16.23
N SER A 49 -12.44 -7.35 16.61
CA SER A 49 -12.83 -6.41 17.67
C SER A 49 -12.12 -6.68 19.00
N GLU A 50 -11.94 -7.96 19.35
CA GLU A 50 -11.29 -8.39 20.58
C GLU A 50 -9.81 -7.98 20.61
N THR A 51 -9.13 -8.02 19.47
CA THR A 51 -7.75 -7.55 19.33
C THR A 51 -7.67 -6.03 19.51
N ILE A 52 -8.60 -5.29 18.90
CA ILE A 52 -8.69 -3.83 19.05
C ILE A 52 -8.95 -3.46 20.51
N GLU A 53 -9.93 -4.11 21.16
CA GLU A 53 -10.28 -3.87 22.56
C GLU A 53 -9.11 -4.15 23.52
N ALA A 54 -8.32 -5.19 23.26
CA ALA A 54 -7.13 -5.47 24.05
C ALA A 54 -6.10 -4.34 23.95
N CYS A 55 -5.89 -3.78 22.75
CA CYS A 55 -4.98 -2.64 22.55
C CYS A 55 -5.47 -1.35 23.22
N VAL A 56 -6.77 -1.10 23.26
CA VAL A 56 -7.34 0.11 23.92
C VAL A 56 -7.20 0.06 25.44
N LYS A 57 -7.22 -1.14 26.03
CA LYS A 57 -7.17 -1.34 27.49
C LYS A 57 -5.75 -1.35 28.08
N ALA A 58 -4.71 -1.41 27.24
CA ALA A 58 -3.29 -1.48 27.63
C ALA A 58 -2.71 -0.10 27.98
#